data_AF-A0A6L7LJQ3-F1
#
_entry.id   AF-A0A6L7LJQ3-F1
#
_cell.length_a   1.000
_cell.length_b   1.000
_cell.length_c   1.000
_cell.angle_alpha   90.00
_cell.angle_beta   90.00
_cell.angle_gamma   90.00
#
_symmetry.space_group_name_H-M   'P 1'
#
loop_
_entity.id
_entity.type
_entity.pdbx_description
1 polymer ?
#
loop_
_entity_poly.entity_id
_entity_poly.type
_entity_poly.pdbx_seq_one_letter_code
_entity_poly.pdbx_strand_id
1 'polypeptide(L)'
;MKLGNIRLRDIDKTESFNPVSDPPPVGCILLGEDGWHARCSQHEQGGHGTGDLDELDPDVIWMVTSLADDHRFKVMEVESRERGITLLRETWLRQDFGTMTRDWGMSDLPGGQKADVLASLLDRTARTALNALAAGGDAPKADGLRKAPSLSTWMRGQMRPELARTSCSEPGLGAALRDVIKARGFKRQASTPDGAFMMEARFPPLSHACEILQAPVPAADKWKVAIIEGKAHINGLLPDLEATEVPVVIVGTPEQGSGVGAYVQSWTRGTAREKQRCCYTLDEVREMVPGLLLRNWKAYLGEGWEDSASSICLRRLIQNVGEEIAHASWSAGLAAENLLCAAMRQPGANERVPFESAWIAARNRVRMAPVVKAVEDAGGEVMATYVGDLSIASEPDPEAVDRLARTLWSNGMFLAVDTAMRIADMGVDIPLAAEDWGGAEIDLPMARIRGRRQRNAMWNLDSLIDLEPAERTERLGQMAGGQA
;
A
#
# COMPACT_ATOMS: atom_id res chain seq x y z
N MET A 1 10.41 -23.38 -29.99
CA MET A 1 11.74 -23.94 -29.65
C MET A 1 11.55 -25.02 -28.58
N LYS A 2 12.18 -26.21 -28.67
CA LYS A 2 11.92 -27.34 -27.74
C LYS A 2 12.98 -27.43 -26.63
N LEU A 3 12.54 -27.46 -25.38
CA LEU A 3 13.30 -27.91 -24.20
C LEU A 3 12.49 -29.04 -23.51
N GLY A 4 12.87 -30.29 -23.77
CA GLY A 4 12.36 -31.46 -23.04
C GLY A 4 10.86 -31.79 -23.19
N ASN A 5 10.29 -32.38 -22.13
CA ASN A 5 8.94 -32.97 -22.04
C ASN A 5 7.81 -31.97 -21.68
N ILE A 6 8.08 -30.67 -21.76
CA ILE A 6 7.08 -29.64 -21.45
C ILE A 6 6.39 -29.23 -22.74
N ARG A 7 5.07 -29.42 -22.81
CA ARG A 7 4.23 -28.81 -23.86
C ARG A 7 3.90 -27.38 -23.43
N LEU A 8 4.59 -26.42 -24.03
CA LEU A 8 4.16 -25.03 -24.02
C LEU A 8 3.04 -24.88 -25.05
N ARG A 9 1.91 -24.34 -24.59
CA ARG A 9 0.79 -23.96 -25.44
C ARG A 9 0.74 -22.44 -25.40
N ASP A 10 0.84 -21.80 -26.57
CA ASP A 10 0.58 -20.37 -26.67
C ASP A 10 -0.86 -20.10 -26.21
N ILE A 11 -1.03 -19.10 -25.34
CA ILE A 11 -2.34 -18.60 -24.97
C ILE A 11 -2.82 -17.73 -26.14
N ASP A 12 -3.31 -18.39 -27.20
CA ASP A 12 -4.20 -17.75 -28.16
C ASP A 12 -5.57 -17.59 -27.50
N LYS A 13 -5.67 -16.55 -26.69
CA LYS A 13 -6.92 -15.83 -26.47
C LYS A 13 -6.57 -14.35 -26.44
N THR A 14 -6.74 -13.69 -27.59
CA THR A 14 -7.36 -12.36 -27.57
C THR A 14 -8.71 -12.55 -26.90
N GLU A 15 -8.73 -12.51 -25.56
CA GLU A 15 -9.95 -12.26 -24.83
C GLU A 15 -10.41 -10.88 -25.30
N SER A 16 -11.54 -10.87 -26.01
CA SER A 16 -12.21 -9.63 -26.34
C SER A 16 -12.46 -8.89 -25.04
N PHE A 17 -11.74 -7.78 -24.86
CA PHE A 17 -11.97 -6.82 -23.80
C PHE A 17 -13.37 -6.27 -24.03
N ASN A 18 -14.37 -6.81 -23.34
CA ASN A 18 -15.65 -6.11 -23.27
C ASN A 18 -15.41 -4.93 -22.34
N PRO A 19 -15.55 -3.67 -22.80
CA PRO A 19 -15.53 -2.54 -21.88
C PRO A 19 -16.57 -2.81 -20.81
N VAL A 20 -16.11 -2.82 -19.56
CA VAL A 20 -16.94 -2.80 -18.37
C VAL A 20 -17.86 -1.57 -18.50
N SER A 21 -19.07 -1.61 -17.93
CA SER A 21 -19.79 -0.37 -17.67
C SER A 21 -18.84 0.62 -17.00
N ASP A 22 -18.75 1.84 -17.50
CA ASP A 22 -17.84 2.84 -16.95
C ASP A 22 -18.04 2.92 -15.42
N PRO A 23 -16.95 2.93 -14.62
CA PRO A 23 -17.10 3.11 -13.19
C PRO A 23 -17.82 4.43 -12.93
N PRO A 24 -18.58 4.51 -11.83
CA PRO A 24 -19.13 5.79 -11.42
C PRO A 24 -17.97 6.78 -11.24
N PRO A 25 -18.07 8.00 -11.79
CA PRO A 25 -17.02 9.00 -11.67
C PRO A 25 -16.74 9.30 -10.20
N VAL A 26 -15.47 9.56 -9.88
CA VAL A 26 -15.04 9.92 -8.53
C VAL A 26 -14.56 11.37 -8.52
N GLY A 27 -15.16 12.19 -7.66
CA GLY A 27 -14.79 13.58 -7.44
C GLY A 27 -14.23 13.82 -6.05
N CYS A 28 -13.66 14.99 -5.82
CA CYS A 28 -13.25 15.45 -4.49
C CYS A 28 -13.99 16.72 -4.07
N ILE A 29 -14.17 16.88 -2.77
CA ILE A 29 -14.61 18.09 -2.09
C ILE A 29 -13.54 18.47 -1.07
N LEU A 30 -12.88 19.61 -1.31
CA LEU A 30 -11.97 20.21 -0.36
C LEU A 30 -12.69 21.27 0.45
N LEU A 31 -12.67 21.11 1.77
CA LEU A 31 -13.24 22.10 2.68
C LEU A 31 -12.12 23.06 3.14
N GLY A 32 -12.37 24.36 3.05
CA GLY A 32 -11.42 25.42 3.42
C GLY A 32 -12.09 26.56 4.19
N GLU A 33 -11.31 27.60 4.49
CA GLU A 33 -11.80 28.80 5.18
C GLU A 33 -12.79 29.60 4.32
N ASP A 34 -12.56 29.62 3.00
CA ASP A 34 -13.38 30.34 2.01
C ASP A 34 -14.63 29.55 1.54
N GLY A 35 -14.90 28.38 2.12
CA GLY A 35 -16.02 27.50 1.72
C GLY A 35 -15.54 26.12 1.28
N TRP A 36 -16.19 25.54 0.27
CA TRP A 36 -15.81 24.25 -0.29
C TRP A 36 -15.54 24.32 -1.80
N HIS A 37 -14.59 23.52 -2.26
CA HIS A 37 -14.24 23.34 -3.67
C HIS A 37 -14.57 21.92 -4.09
N ALA A 38 -15.49 21.73 -5.06
CA ALA A 38 -15.80 20.42 -5.60
C ALA A 38 -15.35 20.31 -7.06
N ARG A 39 -14.70 19.18 -7.38
CA ARG A 39 -14.21 18.86 -8.73
C ARG A 39 -14.38 17.38 -9.05
N CYS A 40 -14.74 17.10 -10.30
CA CYS A 40 -14.75 15.77 -10.88
C CYS A 40 -14.07 15.86 -12.25
N SER A 41 -13.13 14.97 -12.57
CA SER A 41 -12.38 15.02 -13.84
C SER A 41 -13.24 14.71 -15.07
N GLN A 42 -14.33 13.95 -14.89
CA GLN A 42 -15.20 13.50 -15.98
C GLN A 42 -16.37 14.45 -16.25
N HIS A 43 -16.58 15.45 -15.38
CA HIS A 43 -17.64 16.44 -15.52
C HIS A 43 -17.02 17.84 -15.51
N GLU A 44 -17.26 18.64 -16.55
CA GLU A 44 -16.84 20.07 -16.57
C GLU A 44 -17.51 20.87 -15.44
N GLN A 45 -18.58 20.31 -14.83
CA GLN A 45 -19.24 20.86 -13.66
C GLN A 45 -18.40 20.62 -12.40
N GLY A 46 -17.65 21.63 -12.02
CA GLY A 46 -17.10 21.76 -10.68
C GLY A 46 -17.73 22.94 -9.96
N GLY A 47 -18.29 22.70 -8.78
CA GLY A 47 -18.88 23.75 -7.93
C GLY A 47 -17.84 24.45 -7.05
N HIS A 48 -18.09 25.72 -6.77
CA HIS A 48 -17.48 26.45 -5.65
C HIS A 48 -18.63 27.04 -4.86
N GLY A 49 -18.76 26.63 -3.60
CA GLY A 49 -19.87 27.06 -2.77
C GLY A 49 -19.43 27.43 -1.37
N THR A 50 -20.11 28.43 -0.80
CA THR A 50 -20.15 28.66 0.65
C THR A 50 -21.46 28.12 1.26
N GLY A 51 -22.23 27.34 0.48
CA GLY A 51 -23.61 26.94 0.77
C GLY A 51 -23.96 25.55 0.24
N ASP A 52 -25.18 25.41 -0.29
CA ASP A 52 -25.91 24.15 -0.48
C ASP A 52 -25.30 23.17 -1.52
N LEU A 53 -25.47 21.85 -1.33
CA LEU A 53 -24.90 20.79 -2.20
C LEU A 53 -25.69 20.53 -3.50
N ASP A 54 -26.62 21.42 -3.87
CA ASP A 54 -27.54 21.24 -5.01
C ASP A 54 -26.81 21.20 -6.37
N GLU A 55 -25.59 21.73 -6.41
CA GLU A 55 -24.74 21.78 -7.60
C GLU A 55 -23.95 20.49 -7.84
N LEU A 56 -24.00 19.52 -6.91
CA LEU A 56 -23.25 18.27 -7.01
C LEU A 56 -24.03 17.20 -7.77
N ASP A 57 -23.37 16.55 -8.72
CA ASP A 57 -23.94 15.45 -9.49
C ASP A 57 -24.14 14.21 -8.59
N PRO A 58 -25.37 13.67 -8.47
CA PRO A 58 -25.66 12.47 -7.67
C PRO A 58 -25.03 11.19 -8.25
N ASP A 59 -24.68 11.18 -9.54
CA ASP A 59 -24.02 10.05 -10.19
C ASP A 59 -22.51 10.01 -9.87
N VAL A 60 -21.94 11.06 -9.26
CA VAL A 60 -20.54 11.08 -8.81
C VAL A 60 -20.41 10.56 -7.37
N ILE A 61 -19.33 9.82 -7.12
CA ILE A 61 -18.87 9.51 -5.76
C ILE A 61 -17.98 10.66 -5.29
N TRP A 62 -18.43 11.41 -4.29
CA TRP A 62 -17.71 12.58 -3.79
C TRP A 62 -16.90 12.24 -2.54
N MET A 63 -15.59 12.35 -2.65
CA MET A 63 -14.67 12.19 -1.51
C MET A 63 -14.40 13.52 -0.83
N VAL A 64 -14.64 13.60 0.48
CA VAL A 64 -14.58 14.86 1.25
C VAL A 64 -13.38 14.86 2.21
N THR A 65 -12.66 15.98 2.27
CA THR A 65 -11.62 16.22 3.29
C THR A 65 -12.19 15.98 4.70
N SER A 66 -11.48 15.22 5.52
CA SER A 66 -11.77 15.09 6.93
C SER A 66 -11.23 16.31 7.67
N LEU A 67 -11.93 17.44 7.62
CA LEU A 67 -11.59 18.55 8.53
C LEU A 67 -11.70 18.08 9.98
N ALA A 68 -10.93 18.70 10.86
CA ALA A 68 -11.09 18.58 12.31
C ALA A 68 -12.52 18.97 12.80
N ASP A 69 -13.33 19.54 11.92
CA ASP A 69 -14.73 19.88 12.13
C ASP A 69 -15.66 18.74 11.67
N ASP A 70 -15.65 17.63 12.43
CA ASP A 70 -16.53 16.45 12.22
C ASP A 70 -18.03 16.85 12.20
N HIS A 71 -18.37 18.03 12.73
CA HIS A 71 -19.72 18.57 12.67
C HIS A 71 -20.12 18.97 11.23
N ARG A 72 -19.28 19.69 10.48
CA ARG A 72 -19.57 20.08 9.10
C ARG A 72 -19.74 18.88 8.18
N PHE A 73 -18.87 17.87 8.31
CA PHE A 73 -19.03 16.63 7.56
C PHE A 73 -20.37 15.94 7.88
N LYS A 74 -20.76 15.86 9.16
CA LYS A 74 -22.04 15.25 9.57
C LYS A 74 -23.26 16.00 9.00
N VAL A 75 -23.20 17.32 8.93
CA VAL A 75 -24.26 18.13 8.30
C VAL A 75 -24.36 17.80 6.81
N MET A 76 -23.24 17.84 6.09
CA MET A 76 -23.19 17.46 4.67
C MET A 76 -23.65 16.01 4.44
N GLU A 77 -23.31 15.09 5.34
CA GLU A 77 -23.74 13.69 5.26
C GLU A 77 -25.27 13.57 5.35
N VAL A 78 -25.92 14.33 6.22
CA VAL A 78 -27.39 14.35 6.33
C VAL A 78 -28.01 14.93 5.05
N GLU A 79 -27.55 16.10 4.60
CA GLU A 79 -28.05 16.78 3.39
C GLU A 79 -27.88 15.91 2.14
N SER A 80 -26.73 15.24 2.02
CA SER A 80 -26.44 14.37 0.87
C SER A 80 -27.41 13.21 0.73
N ARG A 81 -27.88 12.63 1.86
CA ARG A 81 -28.83 11.50 1.85
C ARG A 81 -30.21 11.91 1.34
N GLU A 82 -30.64 13.13 1.66
CA GLU A 82 -31.92 13.67 1.17
C GLU A 82 -31.89 13.91 -0.35
N ARG A 83 -30.68 14.06 -0.92
CA ARG A 83 -30.45 14.41 -2.33
C ARG A 83 -29.92 13.26 -3.19
N GLY A 84 -29.71 12.09 -2.60
CA GLY A 84 -29.15 10.94 -3.31
C GLY A 84 -27.66 11.08 -3.65
N ILE A 85 -26.95 12.04 -3.06
CA ILE A 85 -25.51 12.26 -3.27
C ILE A 85 -24.73 11.24 -2.44
N THR A 86 -23.74 10.60 -3.05
CA THR A 86 -22.83 9.68 -2.34
C THR A 86 -21.61 10.43 -1.83
N LEU A 87 -21.59 10.74 -0.53
CA LEU A 87 -20.42 11.30 0.16
C LEU A 87 -19.60 10.21 0.86
N LEU A 88 -18.29 10.19 0.60
CA LEU A 88 -17.32 9.33 1.28
C LEU A 88 -16.22 10.20 1.91
N ARG A 89 -15.61 9.72 3.00
CA ARG A 89 -14.46 10.42 3.60
C ARG A 89 -13.21 10.19 2.75
N GLU A 90 -12.25 11.12 2.80
CA GLU A 90 -10.95 10.96 2.13
C GLU A 90 -10.20 9.67 2.52
N THR A 91 -10.47 9.14 3.72
CA THR A 91 -9.96 7.84 4.21
C THR A 91 -10.54 6.63 3.47
N TRP A 92 -11.43 6.83 2.50
CA TRP A 92 -11.87 5.79 1.57
C TRP A 92 -10.71 5.27 0.72
N LEU A 93 -9.75 6.14 0.38
CA LEU A 93 -8.46 5.74 -0.13
C LEU A 93 -7.49 5.44 1.01
N ARG A 94 -6.46 4.67 0.67
CA ARG A 94 -5.33 4.42 1.55
C ARG A 94 -4.58 5.71 1.94
N GLN A 95 -4.47 6.67 1.04
CA GLN A 95 -3.86 7.97 1.31
C GLN A 95 -4.94 9.04 1.39
N ASP A 96 -4.93 9.83 2.45
CA ASP A 96 -5.80 10.99 2.60
C ASP A 96 -5.31 12.17 1.73
N PHE A 97 -6.13 13.20 1.56
CA PHE A 97 -5.78 14.32 0.68
C PHE A 97 -4.59 15.11 1.20
N GLY A 98 -4.40 15.17 2.53
CA GLY A 98 -3.23 15.81 3.13
C GLY A 98 -1.93 15.13 2.70
N THR A 99 -1.90 13.81 2.77
CA THR A 99 -0.77 12.98 2.34
C THR A 99 -0.53 13.12 0.84
N MET A 100 -1.59 12.99 0.02
CA MET A 100 -1.51 13.18 -1.42
C MET A 100 -0.95 14.56 -1.81
N THR A 101 -1.39 15.61 -1.10
CA THR A 101 -0.93 16.99 -1.30
C THR A 101 0.56 17.12 -1.02
N ARG A 102 1.05 16.56 0.10
CA ARG A 102 2.49 16.57 0.44
C ARG A 102 3.32 15.76 -0.53
N ASP A 103 2.81 14.61 -0.95
CA ASP A 103 3.50 13.72 -1.88
C ASP A 103 3.67 14.31 -3.26
N TRP A 104 2.74 15.16 -3.69
CA TRP A 104 2.75 15.85 -4.99
C TRP A 104 3.33 17.28 -4.94
N GLY A 105 3.67 17.80 -3.77
CA GLY A 105 4.21 19.15 -3.64
C GLY A 105 3.17 20.23 -3.90
N MET A 106 1.91 19.96 -3.54
CA MET A 106 0.76 20.81 -3.82
C MET A 106 0.44 21.76 -2.66
N SER A 107 1.17 21.73 -1.54
CA SER A 107 0.78 22.49 -0.35
C SER A 107 0.67 24.01 -0.57
N ASP A 108 1.44 24.56 -1.50
CA ASP A 108 1.42 25.97 -1.90
C ASP A 108 0.31 26.34 -2.89
N LEU A 109 -0.42 25.36 -3.45
CA LEU A 109 -1.44 25.62 -4.46
C LEU A 109 -2.76 26.13 -3.82
N PRO A 110 -3.52 26.98 -4.54
CA PRO A 110 -4.87 27.34 -4.15
C PRO A 110 -5.80 26.12 -4.07
N GLY A 111 -6.84 26.19 -3.24
CA GLY A 111 -7.81 25.10 -3.01
C GLY A 111 -8.45 24.55 -4.29
N GLY A 112 -8.86 25.43 -5.22
CA GLY A 112 -9.42 25.02 -6.51
C GLY A 112 -8.46 24.17 -7.36
N GLN A 113 -7.20 24.60 -7.49
CA GLN A 113 -6.19 23.85 -8.26
C GLN A 113 -5.82 22.52 -7.59
N LYS A 114 -5.76 22.48 -6.26
CA LYS A 114 -5.60 21.23 -5.50
C LYS A 114 -6.74 20.27 -5.81
N ALA A 115 -7.98 20.75 -5.84
CA ALA A 115 -9.15 19.94 -6.13
C ALA A 115 -9.11 19.38 -7.56
N ASP A 116 -8.68 20.17 -8.56
CA ASP A 116 -8.57 19.71 -9.95
C ASP A 116 -7.60 18.51 -10.09
N VAL A 117 -6.42 18.63 -9.46
CA VAL A 117 -5.41 17.56 -9.47
C VAL A 117 -5.91 16.35 -8.71
N LEU A 118 -6.40 16.53 -7.47
CA LEU A 118 -6.88 15.42 -6.65
C LEU A 118 -8.03 14.66 -7.32
N ALA A 119 -9.03 15.35 -7.85
CA ALA A 119 -10.15 14.71 -8.56
C ALA A 119 -9.67 13.80 -9.68
N SER A 120 -8.70 14.25 -10.47
CA SER A 120 -8.14 13.46 -11.57
C SER A 120 -7.37 12.24 -11.07
N LEU A 121 -6.57 12.39 -10.00
CA LEU A 121 -5.83 11.28 -9.40
C LEU A 121 -6.78 10.23 -8.81
N LEU A 122 -7.86 10.67 -8.15
CA LEU A 122 -8.90 9.80 -7.59
C LEU A 122 -9.57 8.96 -8.67
N ASP A 123 -10.04 9.64 -9.71
CA ASP A 123 -10.76 9.03 -10.80
C ASP A 123 -9.90 8.01 -11.57
N ARG A 124 -8.66 8.37 -11.93
CA ARG A 124 -7.68 7.45 -12.54
C ARG A 124 -7.41 6.23 -11.65
N THR A 125 -7.24 6.44 -10.35
CA THR A 125 -7.00 5.34 -9.39
C THR A 125 -8.18 4.38 -9.35
N ALA A 126 -9.41 4.89 -9.26
CA ALA A 126 -10.62 4.08 -9.22
C ALA A 126 -10.84 3.31 -10.54
N ARG A 127 -10.66 3.96 -11.70
CA ARG A 127 -10.71 3.33 -13.02
C ARG A 127 -9.68 2.22 -13.16
N THR A 128 -8.44 2.49 -12.76
CA THR A 128 -7.34 1.52 -12.81
C THR A 128 -7.65 0.28 -11.96
N ALA A 129 -8.16 0.47 -10.74
CA ALA A 129 -8.57 -0.62 -9.87
C ALA A 129 -9.74 -1.43 -10.43
N LEU A 130 -10.75 -0.78 -11.03
CA LEU A 130 -11.89 -1.44 -11.66
C LEU A 130 -11.45 -2.31 -12.84
N ASN A 131 -10.65 -1.74 -13.75
CA ASN A 131 -10.19 -2.44 -14.95
C ASN A 131 -9.38 -3.69 -14.58
N ALA A 132 -8.54 -3.62 -13.54
CA ALA A 132 -7.78 -4.75 -13.05
C ALA A 132 -8.66 -5.91 -12.55
N LEU A 133 -9.77 -5.59 -11.87
CA LEU A 133 -10.70 -6.58 -11.32
C LEU A 133 -11.61 -7.16 -12.40
N ALA A 134 -12.09 -6.35 -13.33
CA ALA A 134 -12.99 -6.78 -14.39
C ALA A 134 -12.34 -7.72 -15.42
N ALA A 135 -11.03 -7.60 -15.64
CA ALA A 135 -10.25 -8.57 -16.41
C ALA A 135 -10.26 -9.99 -15.80
N GLY A 136 -10.90 -10.19 -14.64
CA GLY A 136 -11.14 -11.49 -14.03
C GLY A 136 -12.33 -12.29 -14.54
N GLY A 137 -13.18 -11.71 -15.39
CA GLY A 137 -14.29 -12.41 -16.05
C GLY A 137 -15.67 -12.10 -15.47
N ASP A 138 -15.75 -11.70 -14.19
CA ASP A 138 -16.98 -11.13 -13.62
C ASP A 138 -16.90 -9.61 -13.64
N ALA A 139 -17.88 -8.97 -14.28
CA ALA A 139 -17.99 -7.52 -14.27
C ALA A 139 -18.18 -7.04 -12.81
N PRO A 140 -17.25 -6.22 -12.27
CA PRO A 140 -17.34 -5.77 -10.90
C PRO A 140 -18.60 -4.93 -10.70
N LYS A 141 -19.31 -5.16 -9.60
CA LYS A 141 -20.54 -4.43 -9.31
C LYS A 141 -20.23 -2.98 -8.91
N ALA A 142 -20.48 -2.04 -9.80
CA ALA A 142 -20.33 -0.59 -9.59
C ALA A 142 -21.08 -0.09 -8.34
N ASP A 143 -22.30 -0.59 -8.09
CA ASP A 143 -23.07 -0.30 -6.88
C ASP A 143 -22.35 -0.69 -5.58
N GLY A 144 -21.50 -1.71 -5.65
CA GLY A 144 -20.68 -2.15 -4.54
C GLY A 144 -19.60 -1.13 -4.17
N LEU A 145 -19.12 -0.34 -5.14
CA LEU A 145 -18.08 0.67 -4.92
C LEU A 145 -18.63 1.81 -4.05
N ARG A 146 -19.84 2.31 -4.37
CA ARG A 146 -20.54 3.37 -3.62
C ARG A 146 -20.80 3.01 -2.15
N LYS A 147 -21.07 1.74 -1.88
CA LYS A 147 -21.43 1.23 -0.53
C LYS A 147 -20.23 0.79 0.29
N ALA A 148 -19.06 0.66 -0.34
CA ALA A 148 -17.88 0.16 0.35
C ALA A 148 -17.25 1.23 1.24
N PRO A 149 -16.89 0.91 2.50
CA PRO A 149 -16.23 1.86 3.40
C PRO A 149 -14.88 2.40 2.91
N SER A 150 -14.25 1.72 1.95
CA SER A 150 -12.97 2.09 1.34
C SER A 150 -12.76 1.31 0.05
N LEU A 151 -11.92 1.83 -0.85
CA LEU A 151 -11.56 1.16 -2.11
C LEU A 151 -11.03 -0.24 -1.84
N SER A 152 -10.14 -0.39 -0.87
CA SER A 152 -9.61 -1.69 -0.52
C SER A 152 -10.61 -2.63 0.19
N THR A 153 -11.73 -2.15 0.75
CA THR A 153 -12.83 -3.04 1.18
C THR A 153 -13.49 -3.64 -0.06
N TRP A 154 -13.78 -2.78 -1.03
CA TRP A 154 -14.45 -3.17 -2.24
C TRP A 154 -13.62 -4.16 -3.06
N MET A 155 -12.33 -3.86 -3.30
CA MET A 155 -11.43 -4.74 -4.04
C MET A 155 -11.35 -6.12 -3.39
N ARG A 156 -11.25 -6.17 -2.05
CA ARG A 156 -11.27 -7.45 -1.32
C ARG A 156 -12.59 -8.21 -1.51
N GLY A 157 -13.71 -7.49 -1.50
CA GLY A 157 -15.03 -8.06 -1.74
C GLY A 157 -15.12 -8.73 -3.12
N GLN A 158 -14.52 -8.11 -4.14
CA GLN A 158 -14.46 -8.69 -5.49
C GLN A 158 -13.54 -9.93 -5.54
N MET A 159 -12.37 -9.89 -4.88
CA MET A 159 -11.43 -11.02 -4.83
C MET A 159 -11.82 -12.13 -3.84
N ARG A 160 -12.98 -12.02 -3.17
CA ARG A 160 -13.39 -12.95 -2.11
C ARG A 160 -13.50 -14.40 -2.59
N PRO A 161 -14.06 -14.71 -3.78
CA PRO A 161 -14.10 -16.08 -4.29
C PRO A 161 -12.71 -16.70 -4.45
N GLU A 162 -11.75 -15.95 -4.97
CA GLU A 162 -10.37 -16.42 -5.16
C GLU A 162 -9.63 -16.56 -3.82
N LEU A 163 -9.78 -15.60 -2.91
CA LEU A 163 -9.22 -15.68 -1.55
C LEU A 163 -9.79 -16.86 -0.74
N ALA A 164 -10.98 -17.36 -1.08
CA ALA A 164 -11.55 -18.54 -0.44
C ALA A 164 -10.73 -19.81 -0.73
N ARG A 165 -9.96 -19.84 -1.83
CA ARG A 165 -9.12 -20.99 -2.19
C ARG A 165 -7.97 -21.23 -1.23
N THR A 166 -7.42 -20.16 -0.65
CA THR A 166 -6.31 -20.20 0.33
C THR A 166 -6.84 -20.15 1.76
N SER A 167 -8.12 -20.40 2.00
CA SER A 167 -8.73 -20.28 3.33
C SER A 167 -8.42 -21.45 4.26
N CYS A 168 -7.92 -21.13 5.45
CA CYS A 168 -7.66 -22.09 6.51
C CYS A 168 -8.94 -22.80 6.98
N SER A 169 -8.97 -24.12 6.82
CA SER A 169 -10.06 -24.99 7.31
C SER A 169 -9.96 -25.27 8.81
N GLU A 170 -8.76 -25.22 9.38
CA GLU A 170 -8.48 -25.55 10.78
C GLU A 170 -8.83 -24.37 11.71
N PRO A 171 -9.82 -24.48 12.63
CA PRO A 171 -10.24 -23.35 13.45
C PRO A 171 -9.14 -22.78 14.36
N GLY A 172 -8.32 -23.65 14.95
CA GLY A 172 -7.24 -23.26 15.86
C GLY A 172 -6.12 -22.48 15.15
N LEU A 173 -5.69 -22.96 13.98
CA LEU A 173 -4.71 -22.27 13.15
C LEU A 173 -5.30 -20.99 12.56
N GLY A 174 -6.57 -21.01 12.13
CA GLY A 174 -7.28 -19.84 11.65
C GLY A 174 -7.30 -18.71 12.69
N ALA A 175 -7.59 -19.01 13.96
CA ALA A 175 -7.52 -18.03 15.04
C ALA A 175 -6.12 -17.43 15.18
N ALA A 176 -5.08 -18.27 15.15
CA ALA A 176 -3.68 -17.85 15.24
C ALA A 176 -3.26 -16.96 14.05
N LEU A 177 -3.74 -17.25 12.84
CA LEU A 177 -3.48 -16.43 11.65
C LEU A 177 -4.15 -15.07 11.71
N ARG A 178 -5.32 -14.94 12.35
CA ARG A 178 -5.92 -13.61 12.57
C ARG A 178 -4.97 -12.71 13.35
N ASP A 179 -4.24 -13.25 14.31
CA ASP A 179 -3.28 -12.48 15.10
C ASP A 179 -2.06 -12.04 14.27
N VAL A 180 -1.62 -12.83 13.28
CA VAL A 180 -0.61 -12.41 12.29
C VAL A 180 -1.08 -11.20 11.48
N ILE A 181 -2.37 -11.16 11.12
CA ILE A 181 -2.96 -10.09 10.31
C ILE A 181 -3.19 -8.80 11.13
N LYS A 182 -3.48 -8.89 12.43
CA LYS A 182 -3.80 -7.70 13.26
C LYS A 182 -2.63 -6.72 13.39
N ALA A 183 -1.39 -7.20 13.41
CA ALA A 183 -0.19 -6.38 13.54
C ALA A 183 0.18 -5.66 12.23
N ARG A 184 -0.69 -4.78 11.70
CA ARG A 184 -0.51 -4.20 10.36
C ARG A 184 0.48 -3.05 10.27
N GLY A 185 0.85 -2.45 11.39
CA GLY A 185 1.72 -1.30 11.43
C GLY A 185 2.24 -1.04 12.85
N PHE A 186 3.19 -0.12 12.92
CA PHE A 186 3.75 0.38 14.16
C PHE A 186 3.35 1.84 14.29
N LYS A 187 2.99 2.24 15.50
CA LYS A 187 2.80 3.65 15.85
C LYS A 187 3.33 3.85 17.26
N ARG A 188 4.32 4.73 17.40
CA ARG A 188 4.85 5.14 18.69
C ARG A 188 3.82 6.01 19.39
N GLN A 189 3.53 5.72 20.66
CA GLN A 189 2.59 6.51 21.46
C GLN A 189 3.19 7.79 22.04
N ALA A 190 4.51 7.96 21.93
CA ALA A 190 5.18 9.17 22.38
C ALA A 190 4.78 10.36 21.51
N SER A 191 4.61 11.53 22.14
CA SER A 191 4.52 12.80 21.42
C SER A 191 5.79 12.98 20.59
N THR A 192 5.63 13.48 19.36
CA THR A 192 6.76 13.96 18.57
C THR A 192 7.60 14.91 19.43
N PRO A 193 8.93 14.74 19.51
CA PRO A 193 9.77 15.65 20.28
C PRO A 193 9.57 17.10 19.79
N ASP A 194 9.45 18.04 20.72
CA ASP A 194 9.27 19.45 20.37
C ASP A 194 10.42 19.93 19.47
N GLY A 195 10.07 20.52 18.32
CA GLY A 195 11.05 21.00 17.35
C GLY A 195 11.67 19.93 16.44
N ALA A 196 11.23 18.67 16.52
CA ALA A 196 11.73 17.61 15.64
C ALA A 196 11.38 17.88 14.16
N PHE A 197 12.32 17.55 13.27
CA PHE A 197 12.09 17.53 11.84
C PHE A 197 11.40 16.23 11.44
N MET A 198 10.15 16.33 11.00
CA MET A 198 9.36 15.20 10.54
C MET A 198 9.62 14.89 9.05
N MET A 199 9.99 13.65 8.77
CA MET A 199 10.16 13.09 7.44
C MET A 199 9.09 12.02 7.17
N GLU A 200 8.46 12.10 6.00
CA GLU A 200 7.58 11.07 5.48
C GLU A 200 8.24 10.45 4.26
N ALA A 201 8.39 9.13 4.32
CA ALA A 201 9.00 8.35 3.26
C ALA A 201 8.16 7.12 2.95
N ARG A 202 8.23 6.62 1.71
CA ARG A 202 7.59 5.38 1.33
C ARG A 202 8.30 4.66 0.21
N PHE A 203 8.13 3.36 0.12
CA PHE A 203 8.50 2.65 -1.11
C PHE A 203 7.66 3.12 -2.30
N PRO A 204 8.18 3.04 -3.54
CA PRO A 204 7.40 3.14 -4.75
C PRO A 204 6.20 2.18 -4.66
N PRO A 205 4.95 2.67 -4.63
CA PRO A 205 3.82 1.84 -4.21
C PRO A 205 3.59 0.60 -5.09
N LEU A 206 3.81 0.73 -6.40
CA LEU A 206 3.67 -0.40 -7.32
C LEU A 206 4.79 -1.44 -7.10
N SER A 207 6.04 -1.02 -7.02
CA SER A 207 7.18 -1.93 -6.80
C SER A 207 7.08 -2.65 -5.46
N HIS A 208 6.67 -1.94 -4.40
CA HIS A 208 6.39 -2.55 -3.11
C HIS A 208 5.26 -3.56 -3.19
N ALA A 209 4.16 -3.23 -3.87
CA ALA A 209 3.08 -4.18 -4.10
C ALA A 209 3.55 -5.39 -4.91
N CYS A 210 4.42 -5.22 -5.91
CA CYS A 210 5.00 -6.33 -6.69
C CYS A 210 5.82 -7.25 -5.80
N GLU A 211 6.74 -6.68 -5.02
CA GLU A 211 7.61 -7.43 -4.10
C GLU A 211 6.80 -8.27 -3.10
N ILE A 212 5.74 -7.69 -2.52
CA ILE A 212 4.96 -8.35 -1.47
C ILE A 212 3.91 -9.32 -2.03
N LEU A 213 3.20 -8.92 -3.09
CA LEU A 213 2.04 -9.67 -3.60
C LEU A 213 2.42 -10.76 -4.59
N GLN A 214 3.51 -10.62 -5.35
CA GLN A 214 3.81 -11.58 -6.42
C GLN A 214 4.31 -12.93 -5.92
N ALA A 215 4.92 -12.96 -4.73
CA ALA A 215 5.40 -14.19 -4.13
C ALA A 215 4.24 -15.16 -3.81
N PRO A 216 4.43 -16.47 -4.03
CA PRO A 216 3.37 -17.47 -3.86
C PRO A 216 2.91 -17.56 -2.40
N VAL A 217 1.70 -18.02 -2.13
CA VAL A 217 1.11 -18.07 -0.78
C VAL A 217 0.80 -19.51 -0.39
N PRO A 218 0.59 -19.83 0.89
CA PRO A 218 0.33 -21.20 1.29
C PRO A 218 -1.01 -21.70 0.72
N ALA A 219 -1.01 -22.95 0.27
CA ALA A 219 -2.23 -23.62 -0.14
C ALA A 219 -3.16 -23.91 1.06
N ALA A 220 -4.46 -24.02 0.81
CA ALA A 220 -5.44 -24.37 1.87
C ALA A 220 -5.35 -25.81 2.39
N ASP A 221 -4.43 -26.62 1.86
CA ASP A 221 -4.23 -28.03 2.15
C ASP A 221 -3.93 -28.33 3.63
N LYS A 222 -3.77 -29.62 3.98
CA LYS A 222 -3.65 -30.06 5.37
C LYS A 222 -2.36 -29.58 6.00
N TRP A 223 -2.45 -29.00 7.20
CA TRP A 223 -1.29 -28.58 7.99
C TRP A 223 -0.88 -29.66 8.97
N LYS A 224 0.43 -29.92 9.07
CA LYS A 224 1.01 -30.92 9.96
C LYS A 224 1.81 -30.22 11.06
N VAL A 225 1.71 -30.71 12.28
CA VAL A 225 2.54 -30.22 13.40
C VAL A 225 3.90 -30.92 13.33
N ALA A 226 4.98 -30.15 13.35
CA ALA A 226 6.32 -30.71 13.47
C ALA A 226 6.50 -31.36 14.85
N ILE A 227 7.01 -32.59 14.88
CA ILE A 227 7.48 -33.23 16.10
C ILE A 227 8.95 -32.86 16.24
N ILE A 228 9.24 -32.04 17.24
CA ILE A 228 10.61 -31.58 17.53
C ILE A 228 11.12 -32.41 18.70
N GLU A 229 12.15 -33.22 18.44
CA GLU A 229 12.80 -34.02 19.48
C GLU A 229 13.75 -33.14 20.32
N GLY A 230 13.62 -33.20 21.65
CA GLY A 230 14.48 -32.46 22.58
C GLY A 230 14.01 -31.03 22.89
N LYS A 231 14.82 -30.30 23.70
CA LYS A 231 14.60 -28.88 24.04
C LYS A 231 15.42 -27.95 23.14
N ALA A 232 15.36 -28.17 21.83
CA ALA A 232 16.10 -27.34 20.88
C ALA A 232 15.56 -25.90 20.88
N HIS A 233 16.48 -24.93 20.96
CA HIS A 233 16.13 -23.53 20.74
C HIS A 233 15.74 -23.34 19.28
N ILE A 234 14.74 -22.48 19.05
CA ILE A 234 14.23 -22.22 17.70
C ILE A 234 15.35 -21.84 16.72
N ASN A 235 16.32 -21.04 17.16
CA ASN A 235 17.47 -20.61 16.37
C ASN A 235 18.28 -21.78 15.79
N GLY A 236 18.37 -22.90 16.52
CA GLY A 236 19.09 -24.08 16.06
C GLY A 236 18.31 -24.93 15.05
N LEU A 237 16.99 -24.74 14.94
CA LEU A 237 16.11 -25.49 14.05
C LEU A 237 15.62 -24.67 12.85
N LEU A 238 15.90 -23.36 12.79
CA LEU A 238 15.54 -22.53 11.64
C LEU A 238 16.12 -23.07 10.33
N PRO A 239 17.42 -23.46 10.25
CA PRO A 239 17.96 -23.99 9.00
C PRO A 239 17.22 -25.25 8.52
N ASP A 240 16.83 -26.13 9.46
CA ASP A 240 16.10 -27.36 9.14
C ASP A 240 14.67 -27.05 8.65
N LEU A 241 14.00 -26.07 9.27
CA LEU A 241 12.68 -25.61 8.85
C LEU A 241 12.72 -24.92 7.48
N GLU A 242 13.74 -24.11 7.23
CA GLU A 242 13.96 -23.45 5.93
C GLU A 242 14.23 -24.48 4.82
N ALA A 243 15.00 -25.53 5.11
CA ALA A 243 15.30 -26.61 4.18
C ALA A 243 14.06 -27.46 3.78
N THR A 244 12.93 -27.31 4.47
CA THR A 244 11.70 -28.01 4.09
C THR A 244 11.03 -27.45 2.85
N GLU A 245 11.36 -26.21 2.45
CA GLU A 245 10.78 -25.49 1.30
C GLU A 245 9.25 -25.38 1.27
N VAL A 246 8.57 -25.72 2.37
CA VAL A 246 7.11 -25.61 2.52
C VAL A 246 6.74 -24.40 3.40
N PRO A 247 5.49 -23.93 3.35
CA PRO A 247 5.04 -22.90 4.27
C PRO A 247 5.15 -23.34 5.74
N VAL A 248 5.73 -22.49 6.58
CA VAL A 248 5.86 -22.77 8.02
C VAL A 248 5.25 -21.64 8.86
N VAL A 249 4.42 -22.03 9.83
CA VAL A 249 3.89 -21.16 10.89
C VAL A 249 4.45 -21.62 12.22
N ILE A 250 4.94 -20.69 12.99
CA ILE A 250 5.50 -20.93 14.32
C ILE A 250 4.57 -20.30 15.35
N VAL A 251 4.03 -21.13 16.23
CA VAL A 251 3.19 -20.70 17.35
C VAL A 251 3.98 -20.86 18.63
N GLY A 252 4.23 -19.79 19.37
CA GLY A 252 4.99 -19.81 20.62
C GLY A 252 4.85 -18.51 21.42
N THR A 253 5.19 -18.55 22.70
CA THR A 253 5.18 -17.35 23.55
C THR A 253 6.49 -16.58 23.38
N PRO A 254 6.46 -15.32 22.93
CA PRO A 254 7.67 -14.54 22.78
C PRO A 254 8.23 -14.10 24.13
N GLU A 255 9.55 -14.13 24.26
CA GLU A 255 10.28 -13.51 25.34
C GLU A 255 11.21 -12.47 24.74
N GLN A 256 11.04 -11.22 25.18
CA GLN A 256 11.87 -10.13 24.69
C GLN A 256 13.29 -10.30 25.23
N GLY A 257 14.25 -10.49 24.32
CA GLY A 257 15.66 -10.35 24.64
C GLY A 257 16.09 -8.88 24.64
N SER A 258 17.26 -8.60 25.20
CA SER A 258 17.91 -7.30 25.05
C SER A 258 18.32 -7.08 23.60
N GLY A 259 18.11 -5.86 23.07
CA GLY A 259 18.65 -5.45 21.75
C GLY A 259 17.68 -5.49 20.56
N VAL A 260 16.40 -5.79 20.76
CA VAL A 260 15.38 -5.70 19.69
C VAL A 260 14.87 -4.26 19.57
N GLY A 261 14.91 -3.68 18.35
CA GLY A 261 14.36 -2.34 18.06
C GLY A 261 12.85 -2.22 18.32
N ALA A 262 12.36 -1.00 18.57
CA ALA A 262 10.99 -0.78 19.03
C ALA A 262 9.93 -1.28 18.03
N TYR A 263 10.23 -1.16 16.73
CA TYR A 263 9.40 -1.67 15.64
C TYR A 263 9.22 -3.18 15.71
N VAL A 264 10.32 -3.93 15.83
CA VAL A 264 10.27 -5.40 15.89
C VAL A 264 9.62 -5.86 17.21
N GLN A 265 9.83 -5.12 18.31
CA GLN A 265 9.10 -5.38 19.56
C GLN A 265 7.58 -5.24 19.38
N SER A 266 7.11 -4.34 18.51
CA SER A 266 5.68 -4.15 18.25
C SER A 266 5.03 -5.36 17.55
N TRP A 267 5.82 -6.24 16.94
CA TRP A 267 5.31 -7.49 16.37
C TRP A 267 5.01 -8.53 17.44
N THR A 268 5.51 -8.34 18.66
CA THR A 268 5.30 -9.25 19.81
C THR A 268 4.20 -8.75 20.75
N ARG A 269 4.06 -7.43 20.89
CA ARG A 269 3.08 -6.81 21.78
C ARG A 269 1.71 -6.76 21.11
N GLY A 270 0.68 -7.32 21.75
CA GLY A 270 -0.70 -6.91 21.46
C GLY A 270 -0.90 -5.45 21.88
N THR A 271 -2.01 -4.82 21.48
CA THR A 271 -2.41 -3.53 22.09
C THR A 271 -2.58 -3.66 23.62
N ALA A 272 -2.68 -2.54 24.36
CA ALA A 272 -2.80 -2.54 25.83
C ALA A 272 -3.98 -3.40 26.39
N ARG A 273 -4.91 -3.83 25.54
CA ARG A 273 -6.04 -4.73 25.87
C ARG A 273 -5.90 -6.15 25.28
N GLU A 274 -4.88 -6.41 24.49
CA GLU A 274 -4.69 -7.67 23.75
C GLU A 274 -3.62 -8.56 24.36
N LYS A 275 -3.81 -9.87 24.19
CA LYS A 275 -2.80 -10.87 24.52
C LYS A 275 -1.59 -10.67 23.61
N GLN A 276 -0.41 -10.98 24.15
CA GLN A 276 0.83 -11.06 23.39
C GLN A 276 0.64 -11.92 22.13
N ARG A 277 1.13 -11.46 20.98
CA ARG A 277 1.05 -12.24 19.73
C ARG A 277 1.88 -13.50 19.91
N CYS A 278 1.34 -14.62 19.47
CA CYS A 278 1.99 -15.93 19.66
C CYS A 278 2.12 -16.73 18.37
N CYS A 279 1.89 -16.12 17.20
CA CYS A 279 1.87 -16.80 15.92
C CYS A 279 2.67 -16.00 14.89
N TYR A 280 3.60 -16.63 14.19
CA TYR A 280 4.56 -15.99 13.29
C TYR A 280 4.79 -16.84 12.04
N THR A 281 5.00 -16.19 10.91
CA THR A 281 5.58 -16.89 9.75
C THR A 281 7.07 -17.15 9.98
N LEU A 282 7.65 -18.10 9.25
CA LEU A 282 9.09 -18.40 9.34
C LEU A 282 9.96 -17.16 9.02
N ASP A 283 9.61 -16.39 8.01
CA ASP A 283 10.33 -15.17 7.61
C ASP A 283 10.36 -14.14 8.74
N GLU A 284 9.24 -13.95 9.44
CA GLU A 284 9.20 -13.07 10.61
C GLU A 284 10.08 -13.58 11.73
N VAL A 285 10.08 -14.89 11.99
CA VAL A 285 10.95 -15.45 13.03
C VAL A 285 12.41 -15.24 12.66
N ARG A 286 12.82 -15.52 11.42
CA ARG A 286 14.18 -15.27 10.92
C ARG A 286 14.62 -13.82 11.16
N GLU A 287 13.74 -12.86 10.87
CA GLU A 287 14.02 -11.44 11.08
C GLU A 287 14.12 -11.06 12.59
N MET A 288 13.33 -11.71 13.44
CA MET A 288 13.27 -11.41 14.88
C MET A 288 14.33 -12.14 15.72
N VAL A 289 14.82 -13.28 15.25
CA VAL A 289 15.72 -14.21 15.98
C VAL A 289 17.00 -13.60 16.54
N PRO A 290 17.61 -12.55 15.96
CA PRO A 290 18.74 -11.87 16.59
C PRO A 290 18.46 -11.34 18.01
N GLY A 291 17.20 -11.16 18.40
CA GLY A 291 16.85 -10.73 19.78
C GLY A 291 15.54 -11.28 20.35
N LEU A 292 14.87 -12.21 19.67
CA LEU A 292 13.64 -12.84 20.15
C LEU A 292 13.87 -14.31 20.56
N LEU A 293 13.44 -14.66 21.76
CA LEU A 293 13.33 -16.06 22.20
C LEU A 293 11.86 -16.50 22.16
N LEU A 294 11.57 -17.72 21.71
CA LEU A 294 10.22 -18.29 21.78
C LEU A 294 10.19 -19.46 22.78
N ARG A 295 9.25 -19.42 23.72
CA ARG A 295 8.94 -20.53 24.65
C ARG A 295 7.72 -21.32 24.19
N ASN A 296 7.69 -22.60 24.59
CA ASN A 296 6.57 -23.52 24.36
C ASN A 296 6.09 -23.53 22.90
N TRP A 297 7.04 -23.42 21.97
CA TRP A 297 6.72 -23.19 20.57
C TRP A 297 6.43 -24.51 19.84
N LYS A 298 5.66 -24.41 18.76
CA LYS A 298 5.35 -25.49 17.82
C LYS A 298 5.45 -24.94 16.41
N ALA A 299 5.97 -25.72 15.48
CA ALA A 299 5.92 -25.42 14.05
C ALA A 299 4.78 -26.20 13.39
N TYR A 300 4.06 -25.53 12.50
CA TYR A 300 3.05 -26.11 11.61
C TYR A 300 3.56 -25.96 10.18
N LEU A 301 3.58 -27.06 9.44
CA LEU A 301 4.05 -27.14 8.07
C LEU A 301 2.85 -27.35 7.15
N GLY A 302 2.74 -26.52 6.12
CA GLY A 302 1.78 -26.69 5.02
C GLY A 302 2.27 -27.74 4.02
N GLU A 303 1.41 -28.10 3.07
CA GLU A 303 1.74 -29.09 2.02
C GLU A 303 2.36 -28.46 0.77
N GLY A 304 2.25 -27.13 0.60
CA GLY A 304 2.86 -26.45 -0.53
C GLY A 304 2.40 -25.01 -0.70
N TRP A 305 2.84 -24.43 -1.82
CA TRP A 305 2.58 -23.05 -2.22
C TRP A 305 1.63 -23.01 -3.42
N GLU A 306 0.82 -21.96 -3.51
CA GLU A 306 -0.05 -21.66 -4.65
C GLU A 306 0.06 -20.19 -5.07
N ASP A 307 -0.45 -19.87 -6.26
CA ASP A 307 -0.50 -18.49 -6.75
C ASP A 307 -1.47 -17.64 -5.90
N SER A 308 -1.03 -16.42 -5.56
CA SER A 308 -1.86 -15.46 -4.84
C SER A 308 -2.96 -14.87 -5.73
N ALA A 309 -4.18 -14.75 -5.19
CA ALA A 309 -5.28 -14.05 -5.85
C ALA A 309 -4.93 -12.57 -6.10
N SER A 310 -4.32 -11.94 -5.09
CA SER A 310 -3.86 -10.55 -5.16
C SER A 310 -2.73 -10.37 -6.18
N SER A 311 -1.84 -11.35 -6.34
CA SER A 311 -0.80 -11.38 -7.39
C SER A 311 -1.42 -11.35 -8.79
N ILE A 312 -2.45 -12.17 -9.02
CA ILE A 312 -3.16 -12.22 -10.31
C ILE A 312 -3.81 -10.85 -10.60
N CYS A 313 -4.48 -10.25 -9.61
CA CYS A 313 -5.07 -8.93 -9.75
C CYS A 313 -4.02 -7.84 -10.03
N LEU A 314 -2.86 -7.89 -9.36
CA LEU A 314 -1.78 -6.94 -9.58
C LEU A 314 -1.21 -7.06 -11.00
N ARG A 315 -1.00 -8.28 -11.50
CA ARG A 315 -0.54 -8.49 -12.87
C ARG A 315 -1.52 -7.92 -13.89
N ARG A 316 -2.84 -8.10 -13.68
CA ARG A 316 -3.87 -7.49 -14.54
C ARG A 316 -3.83 -5.97 -14.51
N LEU A 317 -3.63 -5.36 -13.34
CA LEU A 317 -3.44 -3.92 -13.20
C LEU A 317 -2.27 -3.44 -14.06
N ILE A 318 -1.11 -4.08 -13.92
CA ILE A 318 0.10 -3.74 -14.68
C ILE A 318 -0.12 -3.95 -16.18
N GLN A 319 -0.73 -5.07 -16.58
CA GLN A 319 -1.01 -5.38 -17.99
C GLN A 319 -1.96 -4.38 -18.65
N ASN A 320 -3.00 -3.94 -17.93
CA ASN A 320 -3.97 -2.97 -18.45
C ASN A 320 -3.37 -1.56 -18.66
N VAL A 321 -2.37 -1.20 -17.87
CA VAL A 321 -1.69 0.10 -17.95
C VAL A 321 -0.50 0.06 -18.91
N GLY A 322 0.27 -1.03 -18.87
CA GLY A 322 1.61 -1.17 -19.43
C GLY A 322 2.66 -1.03 -18.32
N GLU A 323 3.67 -1.91 -18.28
CA GLU A 323 4.62 -2.02 -17.17
C GLU A 323 5.36 -0.72 -16.85
N GLU A 324 6.03 -0.13 -17.84
CA GLU A 324 6.78 1.12 -17.67
C GLU A 324 5.89 2.28 -17.20
N ILE A 325 4.69 2.38 -17.76
CA ILE A 325 3.73 3.44 -17.41
C ILE A 325 3.15 3.22 -16.02
N ALA A 326 2.88 1.96 -15.64
CA ALA A 326 2.38 1.64 -14.31
C ALA A 326 3.39 2.05 -13.22
N HIS A 327 4.69 1.80 -13.45
CA HIS A 327 5.76 2.23 -12.52
C HIS A 327 5.95 3.75 -12.50
N ALA A 328 5.72 4.43 -13.63
CA ALA A 328 5.78 5.88 -13.72
C ALA A 328 4.48 6.59 -13.30
N SER A 329 3.37 5.88 -13.09
CA SER A 329 2.07 6.47 -12.71
C SER A 329 1.86 6.40 -11.21
N TRP A 330 1.52 7.56 -10.64
CA TRP A 330 1.17 7.66 -9.24
C TRP A 330 -0.20 7.02 -8.97
N SER A 331 -1.19 7.23 -9.84
CA SER A 331 -2.53 6.63 -9.71
C SER A 331 -2.50 5.10 -9.82
N ALA A 332 -1.66 4.54 -10.72
CA ALA A 332 -1.43 3.10 -10.76
C ALA A 332 -0.78 2.59 -9.47
N GLY A 333 0.21 3.31 -8.95
CA GLY A 333 0.82 3.04 -7.65
C GLY A 333 -0.20 3.05 -6.50
N LEU A 334 -1.06 4.07 -6.42
CA LEU A 334 -2.09 4.16 -5.39
C LEU A 334 -3.15 3.03 -5.50
N ALA A 335 -3.51 2.62 -6.72
CA ALA A 335 -4.37 1.48 -6.95
C ALA A 335 -3.72 0.17 -6.46
N ALA A 336 -2.41 -0.01 -6.72
CA ALA A 336 -1.64 -1.13 -6.22
C ALA A 336 -1.49 -1.14 -4.69
N GLU A 337 -1.32 0.02 -4.06
CA GLU A 337 -1.28 0.15 -2.60
C GLU A 337 -2.63 -0.23 -1.97
N ASN A 338 -3.74 0.19 -2.59
CA ASN A 338 -5.07 -0.25 -2.18
C ASN A 338 -5.22 -1.76 -2.36
N LEU A 339 -4.77 -2.35 -3.47
CA LEU A 339 -4.79 -3.81 -3.63
C LEU A 339 -4.01 -4.52 -2.52
N LEU A 340 -2.82 -4.03 -2.17
CA LEU A 340 -2.02 -4.57 -1.06
C LEU A 340 -2.76 -4.46 0.28
N CYS A 341 -3.39 -3.31 0.56
CA CYS A 341 -4.27 -3.13 1.71
C CYS A 341 -5.49 -4.06 1.69
N ALA A 342 -6.05 -4.34 0.51
CA ALA A 342 -7.17 -5.26 0.34
C ALA A 342 -6.76 -6.68 0.73
N ALA A 343 -5.57 -7.10 0.31
CA ALA A 343 -5.01 -8.41 0.58
C ALA A 343 -4.69 -8.63 2.07
N MET A 344 -4.20 -7.60 2.77
CA MET A 344 -3.88 -7.64 4.21
C MET A 344 -5.09 -7.46 5.13
N ARG A 345 -6.30 -7.30 4.61
CA ARG A 345 -7.47 -7.08 5.46
C ARG A 345 -7.86 -8.35 6.22
N GLN A 346 -8.20 -8.16 7.49
CA GLN A 346 -8.69 -9.20 8.36
C GLN A 346 -10.10 -9.62 7.93
N PRO A 347 -10.37 -10.92 7.76
CA PRO A 347 -11.70 -11.44 7.41
C PRO A 347 -12.74 -11.09 8.45
N GLY A 348 -14.00 -11.03 8.02
CA GLY A 348 -15.13 -10.87 8.93
C GLY A 348 -15.15 -11.95 10.01
N ALA A 349 -15.88 -11.71 11.11
CA ALA A 349 -15.94 -12.64 12.23
C ALA A 349 -16.35 -14.07 11.80
N ASN A 350 -17.27 -14.17 10.84
CA ASN A 350 -17.81 -15.43 10.33
C ASN A 350 -17.08 -15.96 9.09
N GLU A 351 -16.04 -15.27 8.62
CA GLU A 351 -15.27 -15.68 7.45
C GLU A 351 -14.04 -16.49 7.88
N ARG A 352 -13.71 -17.52 7.08
CA ARG A 352 -12.44 -18.24 7.23
C ARG A 352 -11.29 -17.29 6.89
N VAL A 353 -10.12 -17.58 7.46
CA VAL A 353 -8.93 -16.75 7.30
C VAL A 353 -8.12 -17.24 6.12
N PRO A 354 -7.92 -16.43 5.06
CA PRO A 354 -7.00 -16.75 3.99
C PRO A 354 -5.56 -16.78 4.52
N PHE A 355 -4.81 -17.83 4.23
CA PHE A 355 -3.36 -17.89 4.46
C PHE A 355 -2.66 -16.73 3.74
N GLU A 356 -3.12 -16.41 2.52
CA GLU A 356 -2.66 -15.28 1.73
C GLU A 356 -2.59 -13.98 2.53
N SER A 357 -3.66 -13.61 3.23
CA SER A 357 -3.69 -12.37 4.02
C SER A 357 -2.65 -12.34 5.14
N ALA A 358 -2.38 -13.48 5.77
CA ALA A 358 -1.39 -13.58 6.84
C ALA A 358 0.04 -13.47 6.30
N TRP A 359 0.35 -14.13 5.18
CA TRP A 359 1.68 -14.08 4.57
C TRP A 359 2.01 -12.72 3.98
N ILE A 360 1.04 -12.08 3.31
CA ILE A 360 1.23 -10.73 2.77
C ILE A 360 1.49 -9.73 3.89
N ALA A 361 0.73 -9.81 5.01
CA ALA A 361 0.96 -8.96 6.17
C ALA A 361 2.35 -9.19 6.79
N ALA A 362 2.79 -10.45 6.88
CA ALA A 362 4.10 -10.82 7.39
C ALA A 362 5.24 -10.32 6.49
N ARG A 363 5.14 -10.50 5.17
CA ARG A 363 6.12 -10.02 4.19
C ARG A 363 6.28 -8.51 4.24
N ASN A 364 5.17 -7.77 4.32
CA ASN A 364 5.22 -6.31 4.46
C ASN A 364 6.02 -5.91 5.70
N ARG A 365 5.84 -6.60 6.84
CA ARG A 365 6.62 -6.36 8.07
C ARG A 365 8.10 -6.70 7.88
N VAL A 366 8.40 -7.89 7.36
CA VAL A 366 9.78 -8.34 7.10
C VAL A 366 10.50 -7.37 6.16
N ARG A 367 9.83 -6.86 5.13
CA ARG A 367 10.41 -5.87 4.21
C ARG A 367 10.74 -4.53 4.87
N MET A 368 9.92 -4.09 5.81
CA MET A 368 10.12 -2.82 6.53
C MET A 368 11.21 -2.91 7.60
N ALA A 369 11.45 -4.07 8.19
CA ALA A 369 12.36 -4.21 9.34
C ALA A 369 13.81 -3.76 9.06
N PRO A 370 14.47 -4.16 7.95
CA PRO A 370 15.81 -3.69 7.64
C PRO A 370 15.90 -2.17 7.48
N VAL A 371 14.87 -1.56 6.89
CA VAL A 371 14.84 -0.11 6.66
C VAL A 371 14.63 0.66 7.96
N VAL A 372 13.73 0.18 8.82
CA VAL A 372 13.55 0.75 10.16
C VAL A 372 14.85 0.69 10.95
N LYS A 373 15.53 -0.46 10.92
CA LYS A 373 16.83 -0.61 11.57
C LYS A 373 17.86 0.38 11.00
N ALA A 374 17.97 0.50 9.69
CA ALA A 374 18.90 1.44 9.06
C ALA A 374 18.62 2.89 9.46
N VAL A 375 17.34 3.29 9.57
CA VAL A 375 16.93 4.62 10.03
C VAL A 375 17.28 4.85 11.50
N GLU A 376 17.01 3.87 12.36
CA GLU A 376 17.39 3.93 13.79
C GLU A 376 18.92 4.01 13.95
N ASP A 377 19.67 3.23 13.18
CA ASP A 377 21.14 3.22 13.17
C ASP A 377 21.71 4.56 12.64
N ALA A 378 21.00 5.24 11.75
CA ALA A 378 21.34 6.58 11.25
C ALA A 378 20.97 7.73 12.21
N GLY A 379 20.37 7.41 13.37
CA GLY A 379 19.99 8.37 14.41
C GLY A 379 18.57 8.92 14.29
N GLY A 380 17.75 8.39 13.39
CA GLY A 380 16.35 8.76 13.25
C GLY A 380 15.44 8.01 14.22
N GLU A 381 14.34 8.64 14.62
CA GLU A 381 13.33 8.00 15.44
C GLU A 381 12.12 7.60 14.58
N VAL A 382 11.89 6.30 14.40
CA VAL A 382 10.68 5.84 13.71
C VAL A 382 9.45 6.08 14.57
N MET A 383 8.52 6.87 14.03
CA MET A 383 7.27 7.24 14.69
C MET A 383 6.11 6.35 14.25
N ALA A 384 6.08 5.97 12.98
CA ALA A 384 5.06 5.07 12.46
C ALA A 384 5.54 4.30 11.23
N THR A 385 4.97 3.12 11.01
CA THR A 385 5.09 2.36 9.76
C THR A 385 3.73 1.80 9.37
N TYR A 386 3.38 1.84 8.09
CA TYR A 386 2.18 1.15 7.61
C TYR A 386 2.27 0.94 6.10
N VAL A 387 2.18 -0.32 5.63
CA VAL A 387 2.09 -0.65 4.19
C VAL A 387 3.13 0.06 3.32
N GLY A 388 4.42 -0.10 3.64
CA GLY A 388 5.51 0.56 2.90
C GLY A 388 5.75 2.03 3.25
N ASP A 389 4.89 2.67 4.05
CA ASP A 389 5.11 4.01 4.58
C ASP A 389 5.93 3.99 5.86
N LEU A 390 6.71 5.06 6.05
CA LEU A 390 7.53 5.34 7.20
C LEU A 390 7.44 6.82 7.58
N SER A 391 7.12 7.09 8.85
CA SER A 391 7.21 8.43 9.45
C SER A 391 8.33 8.47 10.45
N ILE A 392 9.22 9.45 10.34
CA ILE A 392 10.47 9.54 11.08
C ILE A 392 10.57 10.93 11.70
N ALA A 393 11.00 10.99 12.95
CA ALA A 393 11.43 12.21 13.60
C ALA A 393 12.96 12.26 13.65
N SER A 394 13.53 13.43 13.36
CA SER A 394 14.96 13.71 13.45
C SER A 394 15.19 15.00 14.22
N GLU A 395 16.40 15.17 14.74
CA GLU A 395 16.89 16.50 15.09
C GLU A 395 16.89 17.40 13.85
N PRO A 396 16.54 18.70 13.96
CA PRO A 396 16.51 19.66 12.86
C PRO A 396 17.93 20.15 12.49
N ASP A 397 18.89 19.23 12.44
CA ASP A 397 20.27 19.47 12.03
C ASP A 397 20.47 19.03 10.57
N PRO A 398 21.02 19.87 9.68
CA PRO A 398 21.20 19.52 8.27
C PRO A 398 22.01 18.23 8.03
N GLU A 399 23.04 17.95 8.83
CA GLU A 399 23.84 16.73 8.65
C GLU A 399 23.05 15.48 9.06
N ALA A 400 22.29 15.55 10.17
CA ALA A 400 21.39 14.47 10.58
C ALA A 400 20.31 14.19 9.52
N VAL A 401 19.71 15.26 8.98
CA VAL A 401 18.69 15.18 7.94
C VAL A 401 19.25 14.61 6.62
N ASP A 402 20.44 15.03 6.19
CA ASP A 402 21.11 14.47 5.00
C ASP A 402 21.39 12.98 5.16
N ARG A 403 21.95 12.56 6.31
CA ARG A 403 22.21 11.14 6.60
C ARG A 403 20.93 10.31 6.51
N LEU A 404 19.83 10.81 7.07
CA LEU A 404 18.54 10.11 7.02
C LEU A 404 17.96 10.07 5.61
N ALA A 405 18.01 11.17 4.86
CA ALA A 405 17.54 11.21 3.48
C ALA A 405 18.29 10.19 2.61
N ARG A 406 19.63 10.14 2.71
CA ARG A 406 20.47 9.15 2.02
C ARG A 406 20.18 7.72 2.46
N THR A 407 19.93 7.51 3.75
CA THR A 407 19.53 6.19 4.27
C THR A 407 18.23 5.73 3.62
N LEU A 408 17.25 6.62 3.44
CA LEU A 408 15.98 6.28 2.80
C LEU A 408 16.13 6.00 1.31
N TRP A 409 16.87 6.84 0.58
CA TRP A 409 17.13 6.64 -0.85
C TRP A 409 17.92 5.37 -1.14
N SER A 410 18.95 5.08 -0.34
CA SER A 410 19.74 3.83 -0.44
C SER A 410 18.95 2.58 -0.04
N ASN A 411 17.78 2.74 0.56
CA ASN A 411 16.82 1.66 0.79
C ASN A 411 15.67 1.64 -0.23
N GLY A 412 15.70 2.52 -1.23
CA GLY A 412 14.70 2.59 -2.30
C GLY A 412 13.40 3.27 -1.90
N MET A 413 13.44 4.22 -0.96
CA MET A 413 12.24 4.98 -0.56
C MET A 413 12.20 6.36 -1.18
N PHE A 414 11.01 6.77 -1.61
CA PHE A 414 10.70 8.14 -1.97
C PHE A 414 10.41 8.97 -0.72
N LEU A 415 10.84 10.23 -0.72
CA LEU A 415 10.36 11.25 0.20
C LEU A 415 9.11 11.92 -0.37
N ALA A 416 8.21 12.38 0.51
CA ALA A 416 7.19 13.34 0.10
C ALA A 416 7.86 14.58 -0.52
N VAL A 417 7.27 15.15 -1.57
CA VAL A 417 7.86 16.30 -2.29
C VAL A 417 8.03 17.50 -1.36
N ASP A 418 7.05 17.77 -0.50
CA ASP A 418 7.17 18.82 0.52
C ASP A 418 8.30 18.56 1.52
N THR A 419 8.53 17.30 1.92
CA THR A 419 9.66 16.94 2.77
C THR A 419 10.97 17.18 2.04
N ALA A 420 11.09 16.74 0.78
CA ALA A 420 12.27 16.98 -0.04
C ALA A 420 12.55 18.49 -0.16
N MET A 421 11.54 19.32 -0.41
CA MET A 421 11.72 20.78 -0.45
C MET A 421 12.26 21.35 0.86
N ARG A 422 11.68 20.95 2.00
CA ARG A 422 12.14 21.42 3.31
C ARG A 422 13.59 21.01 3.60
N ILE A 423 14.03 19.86 3.09
CA ILE A 423 15.42 19.39 3.18
C ILE A 423 16.33 20.28 2.31
N ALA A 424 15.92 20.58 1.07
CA ALA A 424 16.65 21.50 0.21
C ALA A 424 16.77 22.90 0.82
N ASP A 425 15.72 23.41 1.47
CA ASP A 425 15.73 24.71 2.18
C ASP A 425 16.70 24.73 3.37
N MET A 426 17.06 23.57 3.92
CA MET A 426 18.10 23.43 4.94
C MET A 426 19.52 23.42 4.36
N GLY A 427 19.67 23.54 3.04
CA GLY A 427 20.96 23.50 2.34
C GLY A 427 21.48 22.09 2.09
N VAL A 428 20.64 21.06 2.22
CA VAL A 428 20.98 19.68 1.90
C VAL A 428 20.71 19.43 0.42
N ASP A 429 21.74 19.07 -0.32
CA ASP A 429 21.58 18.73 -1.73
C ASP A 429 20.70 17.47 -1.88
N ILE A 430 19.88 17.45 -2.93
CA ILE A 430 19.07 16.29 -3.33
C ILE A 430 19.60 15.72 -4.66
N PRO A 431 20.89 15.31 -4.76
CA PRO A 431 21.39 14.71 -5.98
C PRO A 431 21.05 13.22 -5.90
N LEU A 432 19.90 12.82 -6.42
CA LEU A 432 19.60 11.40 -6.53
C LEU A 432 20.32 10.82 -7.77
N ALA A 433 21.62 10.55 -7.60
CA ALA A 433 22.40 9.76 -8.55
C ALA A 433 21.88 8.32 -8.58
N ALA A 434 22.20 7.58 -9.64
CA ALA A 434 21.79 6.18 -9.73
C ALA A 434 22.47 5.34 -8.63
N GLU A 435 23.72 5.68 -8.31
CA GLU A 435 24.50 4.98 -7.28
C GLU A 435 23.94 5.15 -5.85
N ASP A 436 23.18 6.22 -5.59
CA ASP A 436 22.58 6.52 -4.29
C ASP A 436 21.20 5.83 -4.10
N TRP A 437 20.66 5.21 -5.15
CA TRP A 437 19.34 4.60 -5.15
C TRP A 437 19.43 3.09 -4.92
N GLY A 438 18.82 2.61 -3.83
CA GLY A 438 18.76 1.17 -3.53
C GLY A 438 17.46 0.48 -3.93
N GLY A 439 16.56 1.18 -4.61
CA GLY A 439 15.30 0.61 -5.11
C GLY A 439 15.44 0.02 -6.52
N ALA A 440 14.31 -0.35 -7.13
CA ALA A 440 14.32 -0.82 -8.51
C ALA A 440 14.70 0.32 -9.47
N GLU A 441 15.48 0.01 -10.52
CA GLU A 441 15.95 1.00 -11.50
C GLU A 441 14.79 1.74 -12.20
N ILE A 442 13.69 1.03 -12.45
CA ILE A 442 12.48 1.57 -13.07
C ILE A 442 11.82 2.70 -12.27
N ASP A 443 12.06 2.77 -10.96
CA ASP A 443 11.48 3.77 -10.06
C ASP A 443 12.34 5.04 -9.93
N LEU A 444 13.62 4.96 -10.34
CA LEU A 444 14.58 6.07 -10.22
C LEU A 444 14.14 7.36 -10.94
N PRO A 445 13.54 7.32 -12.15
CA PRO A 445 13.04 8.54 -12.80
C PRO A 445 12.01 9.28 -11.94
N MET A 446 11.05 8.56 -11.36
CA MET A 446 10.04 9.15 -10.48
C MET A 446 10.68 9.72 -9.22
N ALA A 447 11.63 9.01 -8.62
CA ALA A 447 12.39 9.48 -7.47
C ALA A 447 13.06 10.85 -7.72
N ARG A 448 13.71 11.01 -8.89
CA ARG A 448 14.35 12.26 -9.33
C ARG A 448 13.36 13.40 -9.56
N ILE A 449 12.26 13.10 -10.25
CA ILE A 449 11.19 14.07 -10.54
C ILE A 449 10.61 14.62 -9.23
N ARG A 450 10.36 13.74 -8.25
CA ARG A 450 9.87 14.11 -6.91
C ARG A 450 10.88 14.97 -6.16
N GLY A 451 12.15 14.56 -6.10
CA GLY A 451 13.21 15.31 -5.43
C GLY A 451 13.43 16.72 -5.99
N ARG A 452 13.17 16.93 -7.30
CA ARG A 452 13.27 18.23 -7.98
C ARG A 452 11.97 19.02 -8.04
N ARG A 453 10.89 18.53 -7.42
CA ARG A 453 9.56 19.16 -7.45
C ARG A 453 9.03 19.41 -8.87
N GLN A 454 9.33 18.52 -9.82
CA GLN A 454 8.89 18.67 -11.21
C GLN A 454 7.43 18.23 -11.39
N ARG A 455 6.49 19.00 -10.82
CA ARG A 455 5.05 18.71 -10.80
C ARG A 455 4.46 18.43 -12.18
N ASN A 456 4.84 19.23 -13.17
CA ASN A 456 4.37 19.03 -14.55
C ASN A 456 4.86 17.70 -15.13
N ALA A 457 6.08 17.25 -14.79
CA ALA A 457 6.58 15.96 -15.23
C ALA A 457 5.83 14.81 -14.55
N MET A 458 5.55 14.90 -13.24
CA MET A 458 4.70 13.92 -12.53
C MET A 458 3.31 13.85 -13.16
N TRP A 459 2.70 15.00 -13.42
CA TRP A 459 1.39 15.08 -14.05
C TRP A 459 1.38 14.47 -15.45
N ASN A 460 2.37 14.81 -16.28
CA ASN A 460 2.46 14.29 -17.64
C ASN A 460 2.61 12.76 -17.63
N LEU A 461 3.49 12.22 -16.78
CA LEU A 461 3.66 10.76 -16.64
C LEU A 461 2.38 10.08 -16.16
N ASP A 462 1.72 10.63 -15.16
CA ASP A 462 0.48 10.06 -14.64
C ASP A 462 -0.66 10.13 -15.67
N SER A 463 -0.75 11.21 -16.46
CA SER A 463 -1.77 11.39 -17.49
C SER A 463 -1.65 10.43 -18.67
N LEU A 464 -0.51 9.75 -18.84
CA LEU A 464 -0.36 8.73 -19.88
C LEU A 464 -1.39 7.62 -19.72
N ILE A 465 -1.87 7.35 -18.49
CA ILE A 465 -2.87 6.32 -18.24
C ILE A 465 -4.21 6.57 -18.95
N ASP A 466 -4.53 7.84 -19.24
CA ASP A 466 -5.77 8.23 -19.93
C ASP A 466 -5.71 7.99 -21.44
N LEU A 467 -4.51 7.78 -22.00
CA LEU A 467 -4.31 7.56 -23.43
C LEU A 467 -4.59 6.10 -23.81
N GLU A 468 -4.83 5.84 -25.09
CA GLU A 468 -4.92 4.48 -25.62
C GLU A 468 -3.54 3.78 -25.62
N PRO A 469 -3.45 2.43 -25.53
CA PRO A 469 -2.18 1.71 -25.38
C PRO A 469 -1.11 2.01 -26.45
N ALA A 470 -1.52 2.26 -27.70
CA ALA A 470 -0.58 2.61 -28.77
C ALA A 470 -0.01 4.03 -28.58
N GLU A 471 -0.86 5.00 -28.23
CA GLU A 471 -0.46 6.39 -28.00
C GLU A 471 0.39 6.54 -26.74
N ARG A 472 0.08 5.76 -25.71
CA ARG A 472 0.87 5.60 -24.48
C ARG A 472 2.35 5.33 -24.78
N THR A 473 2.60 4.31 -25.60
CA THR A 473 3.96 3.87 -25.95
C THR A 473 4.70 4.94 -26.76
N GLU A 474 4.01 5.57 -27.72
CA GLU A 474 4.57 6.64 -28.53
C GLU A 474 4.97 7.85 -27.65
N ARG A 475 4.06 8.31 -26.78
CA ARG A 475 4.29 9.44 -25.88
C ARG A 475 5.41 9.18 -24.88
N LEU A 476 5.47 7.98 -24.30
CA LEU A 476 6.55 7.60 -23.41
C LEU A 476 7.91 7.63 -24.15
N GLY A 477 7.96 7.11 -25.37
CA GLY A 477 9.16 7.18 -26.22
C GLY A 477 9.60 8.61 -26.56
N GLN A 478 8.65 9.51 -26.83
CA GLN A 478 8.93 10.94 -27.04
C GLN A 478 9.50 11.60 -25.78
N MET A 479 8.98 11.26 -24.60
CA MET A 479 9.46 11.78 -23.31
C MET A 479 10.85 11.24 -22.96
N ALA A 480 11.18 10.00 -23.33
CA ALA A 480 12.51 9.44 -23.15
C ALA A 480 13.55 9.97 -24.16
N GLY A 481 13.10 10.33 -25.38
CA GLY A 481 13.95 10.85 -26.46
C GLY A 481 14.16 12.38 -26.44
N GLY A 482 13.29 13.13 -25.76
CA GLY A 482 13.43 14.56 -25.51
C GLY A 482 14.13 14.80 -24.17
N GLN A 483 15.37 15.29 -24.20
CA GLN A 483 16.24 15.44 -23.03
C GLN A 483 15.58 16.12 -21.82
N ALA A 484 15.87 15.50 -20.66
CA ALA A 484 15.65 15.93 -19.28
C ALA A 484 16.40 17.20 -18.85
#